data_AF-A0A955V995-F1
#
_entry.id   AF-A0A955V995-F1
#
_cell.length_a   1.000
_cell.length_b   1.000
_cell.length_c   1.000
_cell.angle_alpha   90.00
_cell.angle_beta   90.00
_cell.angle_gamma   90.00
#
_symmetry.space_group_name_H-M   'P 1'
#
loop_
_entity.id
_entity.type
_entity.pdbx_description
1 polymer ?
#
loop_
_entity_poly.entity_id
_entity_poly.type
_entity_poly.pdbx_seq_one_letter_code
_entity_poly.pdbx_strand_id
1 'polypeptide(L)'
;MSDTEDPPAGTIATRGTGLIHAYVLDGHGGGESLTWQGVDHWKPADGVLWLNLDYAATDAQEWLFMRSGIDPVVREALLDRDPRPRALVIGDAMLLIVRAINLNQGAQPEDMVSL
;
A
#
# COMPACT_ATOMS: atom_id res chain seq x y z
N MET A 1 42.13 11.83 9.48
CA MET A 1 40.87 12.57 9.72
C MET A 1 40.38 12.99 8.34
N SER A 2 39.55 12.16 7.74
CA SER A 2 38.89 12.45 6.48
C SER A 2 37.42 12.56 6.81
N ASP A 3 36.89 13.76 6.65
CA ASP A 3 35.48 14.10 6.82
C ASP A 3 34.64 13.22 5.90
N THR A 4 33.67 12.52 6.49
CA THR A 4 32.61 11.84 5.74
C THR A 4 31.50 12.87 5.55
N GLU A 5 31.37 13.42 4.35
CA GLU A 5 30.25 14.27 3.97
C GLU A 5 28.94 13.49 4.12
N ASP A 6 27.97 14.08 4.83
CA ASP A 6 26.58 13.63 4.86
C ASP A 6 25.99 13.65 3.44
N PRO A 7 25.20 12.63 3.03
CA PRO A 7 24.51 12.68 1.75
C PRO A 7 23.38 13.74 1.77
N PRO A 8 23.16 14.48 0.66
CA PRO A 8 22.19 15.57 0.62
C PRO A 8 20.75 15.07 0.66
N ALA A 9 19.88 15.93 1.23
CA ALA A 9 18.44 15.74 1.30
C ALA A 9 17.82 15.54 -0.10
N GLY A 10 17.10 14.44 -0.26
CA GLY A 10 16.42 14.08 -1.50
C GLY A 10 16.83 12.70 -2.03
N THR A 11 16.73 11.66 -1.22
CA THR A 11 16.75 10.28 -1.73
C THR A 11 15.51 10.06 -2.57
N ILE A 12 15.64 10.22 -3.90
CA ILE A 12 14.67 9.65 -4.83
C ILE A 12 14.83 8.13 -4.71
N ALA A 13 13.88 7.50 -4.03
CA ALA A 13 13.86 6.05 -3.86
C ALA A 13 13.87 5.36 -5.23
N THR A 14 14.69 4.32 -5.32
CA THR A 14 14.88 3.41 -6.45
C THR A 14 13.53 3.03 -7.10
N ARG A 15 13.40 3.10 -8.44
CA ARG A 15 12.24 2.55 -9.16
C ARG A 15 12.24 1.01 -9.07
N GLY A 16 11.88 0.48 -7.92
CA GLY A 16 11.63 -0.93 -7.63
C GLY A 16 10.12 -1.16 -7.46
N THR A 17 9.69 -2.39 -7.74
CA THR A 17 8.41 -3.04 -7.38
C THR A 17 7.32 -2.19 -6.68
N GLY A 18 6.06 -2.34 -7.11
CA GLY A 18 4.90 -1.74 -6.46
C GLY A 18 4.60 -2.24 -5.03
N LEU A 19 5.27 -3.30 -4.58
CA LEU A 19 5.23 -3.73 -3.18
C LEU A 19 6.07 -2.81 -2.28
N ILE A 20 5.42 -1.85 -1.63
CA ILE A 20 6.09 -0.93 -0.68
C ILE A 20 6.40 -1.70 0.61
N HIS A 21 5.39 -2.35 1.18
CA HIS A 21 5.54 -3.17 2.38
C HIS A 21 4.65 -4.42 2.31
N ALA A 22 5.13 -5.53 2.86
CA ALA A 22 4.35 -6.73 3.09
C ALA A 22 4.74 -7.37 4.41
N TYR A 23 3.77 -7.65 5.26
CA TYR A 23 4.00 -8.25 6.56
C TYR A 23 2.97 -9.34 6.89
N VAL A 24 3.41 -10.39 7.57
CA VAL A 24 2.52 -11.27 8.34
C VAL A 24 2.53 -10.79 9.78
N LEU A 25 1.42 -10.29 10.27
CA LEU A 25 1.32 -9.71 11.61
C LEU A 25 1.25 -10.81 12.67
N ASP A 26 2.00 -10.62 13.76
CA ASP A 26 2.12 -11.62 14.84
C ASP A 26 1.03 -11.49 15.92
N GLY A 27 0.24 -10.41 15.92
CA GLY A 27 -0.77 -10.12 16.94
C GLY A 27 -0.24 -9.56 18.27
N HIS A 28 1.06 -9.33 18.38
CA HIS A 28 1.78 -8.83 19.57
C HIS A 28 2.42 -7.45 19.33
N GLY A 29 2.14 -6.84 18.17
CA GLY A 29 2.66 -5.53 17.76
C GLY A 29 3.81 -5.59 16.76
N GLY A 30 4.18 -6.79 16.28
CA GLY A 30 5.20 -7.00 15.26
C GLY A 30 4.67 -7.71 14.01
N GLY A 31 5.59 -8.07 13.11
CA GLY A 31 5.29 -8.86 11.94
C GLY A 31 6.54 -9.23 11.15
N GLU A 32 6.46 -10.33 10.40
CA GLU A 32 7.53 -10.81 9.52
C GLU A 32 7.37 -10.20 8.12
N SER A 33 8.44 -9.57 7.62
CA SER A 33 8.45 -8.97 6.27
C SER A 33 8.42 -10.05 5.17
N LEU A 34 7.60 -9.84 4.14
CA LEU A 34 7.54 -10.71 2.96
C LEU A 34 8.05 -10.02 1.69
N THR A 35 8.46 -10.84 0.72
CA THR A 35 8.64 -10.45 -0.68
C THR A 35 7.38 -10.81 -1.49
N TRP A 36 7.31 -10.44 -2.78
CA TRP A 36 6.25 -10.94 -3.67
C TRP A 36 6.13 -12.47 -3.67
N GLN A 37 7.27 -13.17 -3.68
CA GLN A 37 7.27 -14.63 -3.58
C GLN A 37 6.68 -15.09 -2.24
N GLY A 38 6.98 -14.41 -1.14
CA GLY A 38 6.37 -14.70 0.16
C GLY A 38 4.85 -14.49 0.14
N VAL A 39 4.38 -13.39 -0.47
CA VAL A 39 2.95 -13.08 -0.63
C VAL A 39 2.23 -14.16 -1.43
N ASP A 40 2.85 -14.66 -2.52
CA ASP A 40 2.27 -15.72 -3.35
C ASP A 40 2.15 -17.07 -2.62
N HIS A 41 2.99 -17.33 -1.61
CA HIS A 41 2.97 -18.58 -0.83
C HIS A 41 2.18 -18.48 0.47
N TRP A 42 1.78 -17.27 0.88
CA TRP A 42 1.03 -17.04 2.11
C TRP A 42 -0.33 -17.74 2.08
N LYS A 43 -0.76 -18.23 3.24
CA LYS A 43 -2.06 -18.85 3.48
C LYS A 43 -2.70 -18.22 4.71
N PRO A 44 -4.05 -18.25 4.82
CA PRO A 44 -4.75 -17.73 6.01
C PRO A 44 -4.27 -18.32 7.35
N ALA A 45 -3.73 -19.54 7.34
CA ALA A 45 -3.18 -20.18 8.53
C ALA A 45 -1.85 -19.58 9.01
N ASP A 46 -1.15 -18.81 8.16
CA ASP A 46 0.15 -18.21 8.48
C ASP A 46 0.00 -16.92 9.30
N GLY A 47 -1.20 -16.33 9.36
CA GLY A 47 -1.49 -15.10 10.11
C GLY A 47 -2.08 -14.00 9.23
N VAL A 48 -2.27 -12.80 9.78
CA VAL A 48 -2.87 -11.67 9.05
C VAL A 48 -1.86 -11.07 8.08
N LEU A 49 -2.13 -11.15 6.78
CA LEU A 49 -1.33 -10.49 5.75
C LEU A 49 -1.70 -9.01 5.65
N TRP A 50 -0.71 -8.14 5.83
CA TRP A 50 -0.83 -6.70 5.60
C TRP A 50 0.04 -6.29 4.40
N LEU A 51 -0.59 -5.64 3.42
CA LEU A 51 0.06 -5.17 2.19
C LEU A 51 -0.10 -3.66 2.08
N ASN A 52 0.99 -2.97 1.76
CA ASN A 52 0.99 -1.59 1.32
C ASN A 52 1.57 -1.56 -0.10
N LEU A 53 0.76 -1.10 -1.06
CA LEU A 53 1.05 -1.16 -2.47
C LEU A 53 1.06 0.26 -3.08
N ASP A 54 2.05 0.53 -3.93
CA ASP A 54 1.95 1.58 -4.92
C ASP A 54 1.11 1.05 -6.09
N TYR A 55 -0.19 1.35 -6.08
CA TYR A 55 -1.11 0.91 -7.12
C TYR A 55 -0.84 1.55 -8.50
N ALA A 56 0.04 2.55 -8.61
CA ALA A 56 0.47 3.09 -9.90
C ALA A 56 1.47 2.17 -10.60
N ALA A 57 2.12 1.26 -9.87
CA ALA A 57 3.08 0.31 -10.42
C ALA A 57 2.38 -0.87 -11.13
N THR A 58 2.91 -1.26 -12.29
CA THR A 58 2.31 -2.30 -13.14
C THR A 58 2.22 -3.65 -12.43
N ASP A 59 3.24 -4.06 -11.68
CA ASP A 59 3.28 -5.33 -10.97
C ASP A 59 2.24 -5.40 -9.83
N ALA A 60 2.04 -4.30 -9.09
CA ALA A 60 0.99 -4.19 -8.10
C ALA A 60 -0.41 -4.27 -8.72
N GLN A 61 -0.62 -3.61 -9.87
CA GLN A 61 -1.88 -3.74 -10.62
C GLN A 61 -2.10 -5.18 -11.06
N GLU A 62 -1.12 -5.81 -11.71
CA GLU A 62 -1.21 -7.21 -12.13
C GLU A 62 -1.55 -8.14 -10.95
N TRP A 63 -0.92 -7.95 -9.80
CA TRP A 63 -1.24 -8.74 -8.60
C TRP A 63 -2.66 -8.48 -8.10
N LEU A 64 -3.09 -7.22 -8.02
CA LEU A 64 -4.46 -6.85 -7.65
C LEU A 64 -5.50 -7.47 -8.60
N PHE A 65 -5.21 -7.53 -9.89
CA PHE A 65 -6.11 -8.07 -10.90
C PHE A 65 -6.16 -9.60 -10.91
N MET A 66 -5.01 -10.25 -10.75
CA MET A 66 -4.87 -11.68 -11.05
C MET A 66 -4.79 -12.56 -9.80
N ARG A 67 -4.36 -12.02 -8.65
CA ARG A 67 -3.97 -12.84 -7.49
C ARG A 67 -4.60 -12.42 -6.16
N SER A 68 -5.04 -11.17 -6.02
CA SER A 68 -5.54 -10.64 -4.74
C SER A 68 -6.81 -11.32 -4.22
N GLY A 69 -7.62 -11.93 -5.09
CA GLY A 69 -8.94 -12.46 -4.74
C GLY A 69 -9.98 -11.39 -4.37
N ILE A 70 -9.65 -10.09 -4.51
CA ILE A 70 -10.57 -8.98 -4.26
C ILE A 70 -11.64 -8.96 -5.36
N ASP A 71 -12.89 -8.79 -4.94
CA ASP A 71 -14.03 -8.66 -5.85
C ASP A 71 -13.80 -7.54 -6.89
N PRO A 72 -14.11 -7.75 -8.18
CA PRO A 72 -13.88 -6.75 -9.23
C PRO A 72 -14.49 -5.38 -8.92
N VAL A 73 -15.68 -5.33 -8.32
CA VAL A 73 -16.37 -4.07 -7.96
C VAL A 73 -15.58 -3.32 -6.89
N VAL A 74 -15.03 -4.04 -5.91
CA VAL A 74 -14.19 -3.46 -4.86
C VAL A 74 -12.86 -2.98 -5.43
N ARG A 75 -12.26 -3.74 -6.34
CA ARG A 75 -11.02 -3.37 -7.02
C ARG A 75 -11.19 -2.12 -7.88
N GLU A 76 -12.27 -2.02 -8.64
CA GLU A 76 -12.58 -0.80 -9.41
C GLU A 76 -12.76 0.41 -8.49
N ALA A 77 -13.43 0.22 -7.34
CA ALA A 77 -13.58 1.26 -6.34
C ALA A 77 -12.24 1.70 -5.70
N LEU A 78 -11.30 0.77 -5.48
CA LEU A 78 -9.96 1.04 -4.96
C LEU A 78 -9.08 1.81 -5.98
N LEU A 79 -9.25 1.51 -7.27
CA LEU A 79 -8.45 2.10 -8.36
C LEU A 79 -9.11 3.31 -9.02
N ASP A 80 -10.18 3.84 -8.43
CA ASP A 80 -10.87 5.05 -8.90
C ASP A 80 -9.92 6.26 -8.82
N ARG A 81 -9.98 7.13 -9.83
CA ARG A 81 -9.09 8.30 -9.98
C ARG A 81 -9.47 9.46 -9.06
N ASP A 82 -10.73 9.55 -8.63
CA ASP A 82 -11.19 10.54 -7.67
C ASP A 82 -12.06 9.88 -6.59
N PRO A 83 -11.48 9.00 -5.77
CA PRO A 83 -12.26 8.18 -4.86
C PRO A 83 -12.81 9.09 -3.74
N ARG A 84 -14.13 9.24 -3.68
CA ARG A 84 -14.81 9.96 -2.60
C ARG A 84 -14.71 9.16 -1.29
N PRO A 85 -14.47 9.81 -0.13
CA PRO A 85 -14.42 9.11 1.15
C PRO A 85 -15.70 8.32 1.39
N ARG A 86 -15.55 7.02 1.68
CA ARG A 86 -16.68 6.12 1.96
C ARG A 86 -16.22 4.88 2.72
N ALA A 87 -17.16 4.30 3.47
CA ALA A 87 -17.01 3.00 4.10
C ALA A 87 -18.14 2.10 3.60
N LEU A 88 -17.82 0.88 3.19
CA LEU A 88 -18.77 -0.11 2.69
C LEU A 88 -18.43 -1.49 3.24
N VAL A 89 -19.42 -2.18 3.80
CA VAL A 89 -19.32 -3.57 4.24
C VAL A 89 -19.86 -4.47 3.13
N ILE A 90 -19.09 -5.51 2.77
CA ILE A 90 -19.38 -6.41 1.65
C ILE A 90 -19.14 -7.83 2.14
N GLY A 91 -20.20 -8.50 2.56
CA GLY A 91 -20.09 -9.80 3.24
C GLY A 91 -19.22 -9.67 4.49
N ASP A 92 -18.14 -10.45 4.53
CA ASP A 92 -17.17 -10.46 5.64
C ASP A 92 -16.00 -9.47 5.43
N ALA A 93 -16.04 -8.65 4.38
CA ALA A 93 -15.01 -7.66 4.06
C ALA A 93 -15.49 -6.22 4.24
N MET A 94 -14.54 -5.29 4.38
CA MET A 94 -14.80 -3.86 4.44
C MET A 94 -13.90 -3.12 3.43
N LEU A 95 -14.51 -2.26 2.62
CA LEU A 95 -13.82 -1.24 1.85
C LEU A 95 -13.88 0.08 2.62
N LEU A 96 -12.71 0.66 2.88
CA LEU A 96 -12.58 1.98 3.47
C LEU A 96 -11.71 2.83 2.53
N ILE A 97 -12.26 3.95 2.08
CA ILE A 97 -11.56 4.96 1.29
C ILE A 97 -11.47 6.20 2.16
N VAL A 98 -10.24 6.63 2.45
CA VAL A 98 -9.96 7.82 3.26
C VAL A 98 -9.12 8.80 2.46
N ARG A 99 -9.24 10.08 2.84
CA ARG A 99 -8.36 11.12 2.34
C ARG A 99 -7.63 11.72 3.52
N ALA A 100 -6.31 11.81 3.40
CA ALA A 100 -5.48 12.52 4.36
C ALA A 100 -5.22 13.94 3.84
N ILE A 101 -4.96 14.85 4.78
CA ILE A 101 -4.45 16.18 4.45
C ILE A 101 -3.10 15.99 3.76
N ASN A 102 -2.90 16.64 2.61
CA ASN A 102 -1.63 16.63 1.91
C ASN A 102 -0.61 17.48 2.68
N LEU A 103 0.37 16.84 3.32
CA LEU A 103 1.43 17.54 4.06
C LEU A 103 2.68 17.82 3.20
N ASN A 104 2.60 17.63 1.88
CA ASN A 104 3.72 17.93 0.98
C ASN A 104 4.07 19.43 0.99
N GLN A 105 5.36 19.74 0.84
CA GLN A 105 5.85 21.12 0.90
C GLN A 105 5.25 21.96 -0.25
N GLY A 106 4.48 22.99 0.09
CA GLY A 106 3.78 23.84 -0.89
C GLY A 106 2.35 23.38 -1.23
N ALA A 107 1.86 22.30 -0.63
CA ALA A 107 0.45 21.92 -0.71
C ALA A 107 -0.42 22.96 -0.01
N GLN A 108 -1.55 23.32 -0.63
CA GLN A 108 -2.56 24.15 0.02
C GLN A 108 -3.26 23.32 1.11
N PRO A 109 -3.74 23.93 2.20
CA PRO A 109 -4.45 23.21 3.28
C PRO A 109 -5.63 22.34 2.79
N GLU A 110 -6.25 22.73 1.67
CA GLU A 110 -7.33 22.04 0.98
C GLU A 110 -6.89 20.90 0.06
N ASP A 111 -5.59 20.74 -0.21
CA ASP A 111 -5.08 19.64 -1.03
C ASP A 111 -5.19 18.33 -0.22
N MET A 112 -5.88 17.35 -0.79
CA MET A 112 -6.06 16.03 -0.19
C MET A 112 -5.30 14.97 -0.97
N VAL A 113 -4.66 14.03 -0.26
CA VAL A 113 -4.10 12.81 -0.86
C VAL A 113 -5.02 11.64 -0.54
N SER A 114 -5.43 10.92 -1.57
CA SER A 114 -6.16 9.65 -1.42
C SER A 114 -5.17 8.56 -0.99
N LEU A 115 -5.54 7.82 0.04
CA LEU A 115 -4.81 6.66 0.57
C LEU A 115 -5.66 5.40 0.46
#